data_AF-A0A7S0S347-F1
#
_entry.id   AF-A0A7S0S347-F1
#
_cell.length_a   1.000
_cell.length_b   1.000
_cell.length_c   1.000
_cell.angle_alpha   90.00
_cell.angle_beta   90.00
_cell.angle_gamma   90.00
#
_symmetry.space_group_name_H-M   'P 1'
#
loop_
_entity.id
_entity.type
_entity.pdbx_description
1 polymer ?
#
loop_
_entity_poly.entity_id
_entity_poly.type
_entity_poly.pdbx_seq_one_letter_code
_entity_poly.pdbx_strand_id
1 'polypeptide(L)'
;PGMADQLLGVVKEHGHGDELTTTDVFDKFLKQPLEAVSSQVSGSHVVVLLLDALDEAADGPRGWEAVAALIAREFQSLPPWVKLIVTSRPQAKEALKGWKPHWIEPEAAENIKDMRALVVTRLQRGGQVSASDLDAAADIIVDKSSGQFIYAKYVFDELAKQPGMWSLERLRGLPPGLHGVFAYVLGVVQDVLQAERPDLL
;
A
#
# COMPACT_ATOMS: atom_id res chain seq x y z
N PRO A 1 -30.84 -17.69 -9.31
CA PRO A 1 -29.40 -18.00 -9.46
C PRO A 1 -28.54 -16.91 -8.82
N GLY A 2 -27.68 -17.29 -7.88
CA GLY A 2 -26.76 -16.37 -7.21
C GLY A 2 -25.51 -16.08 -8.05
N MET A 3 -24.55 -15.33 -7.50
CA MET A 3 -23.32 -14.93 -8.20
C MET A 3 -22.51 -16.16 -8.68
N ALA A 4 -22.40 -17.20 -7.85
CA ALA A 4 -21.69 -18.42 -8.21
C ALA A 4 -22.31 -19.14 -9.41
N ASP A 5 -23.65 -19.17 -9.51
CA ASP A 5 -24.35 -19.79 -10.64
C ASP A 5 -24.10 -19.03 -11.94
N GLN A 6 -24.09 -17.69 -11.87
CA GLN A 6 -23.78 -16.82 -13.02
C GLN A 6 -22.35 -17.09 -13.51
N LEU A 7 -21.37 -17.07 -12.60
CA LEU A 7 -19.96 -17.30 -12.94
C LEU A 7 -19.71 -18.71 -13.49
N LEU A 8 -20.38 -19.74 -12.95
CA LEU A 8 -20.27 -21.09 -13.49
C LEU A 8 -20.77 -21.18 -14.94
N GLY A 9 -21.80 -20.40 -15.31
CA GLY A 9 -22.25 -20.30 -16.69
C GLY A 9 -21.17 -19.68 -17.60
N VAL A 10 -20.59 -18.57 -17.17
CA VAL A 10 -19.54 -17.86 -17.90
C VAL A 10 -18.30 -18.74 -18.08
N VAL A 11 -17.85 -19.44 -17.03
CA VAL A 11 -16.69 -20.34 -17.09
C VAL A 11 -16.94 -21.53 -18.01
N LYS A 12 -18.18 -22.06 -18.05
CA LYS A 12 -18.53 -23.14 -19.00
C LYS A 12 -18.47 -22.68 -20.45
N GLU A 13 -18.81 -21.42 -20.72
CA GLU A 13 -18.83 -20.86 -22.07
C GLU A 13 -17.45 -20.37 -22.54
N HIS A 14 -16.66 -19.79 -21.63
CA HIS A 14 -15.43 -19.07 -21.97
C HIS A 14 -14.17 -19.60 -21.26
N GLY A 15 -14.27 -20.71 -20.52
CA GLY A 15 -13.16 -21.25 -19.76
C GLY A 15 -12.66 -20.24 -18.72
N HIS A 16 -11.35 -20.00 -18.72
CA HIS A 16 -10.70 -19.00 -17.87
C HIS A 16 -10.63 -17.60 -18.50
N GLY A 17 -11.15 -17.44 -19.72
CA GLY A 17 -11.10 -16.17 -20.45
C GLY A 17 -9.74 -15.87 -21.09
N ASP A 18 -8.86 -16.86 -21.23
CA ASP A 18 -7.50 -16.67 -21.78
C ASP A 18 -7.49 -16.16 -23.23
N GLU A 19 -8.54 -16.46 -24.00
CA GLU A 19 -8.72 -16.01 -25.39
C GLU A 19 -9.55 -14.71 -25.50
N LEU A 20 -9.99 -14.16 -24.37
CA LEU A 20 -10.81 -12.95 -24.33
C LEU A 20 -9.94 -11.70 -24.20
N THR A 21 -10.46 -10.58 -24.72
CA THR A 21 -9.84 -9.29 -24.42
C THR A 21 -10.08 -8.92 -22.96
N THR A 22 -9.22 -8.06 -22.39
CA THR A 22 -9.40 -7.54 -21.02
C THR A 22 -10.79 -6.93 -20.80
N THR A 23 -11.35 -6.29 -21.83
CA THR A 23 -12.70 -5.72 -21.80
C THR A 23 -13.77 -6.82 -21.74
N ASP A 24 -13.63 -7.88 -22.54
CA ASP A 24 -14.56 -9.01 -22.53
C ASP A 24 -14.49 -9.79 -21.21
N VAL A 25 -13.30 -9.92 -20.63
CA VAL A 25 -13.12 -10.49 -19.30
C VAL A 25 -13.89 -9.65 -18.27
N PHE A 26 -13.71 -8.33 -18.26
CA PHE A 26 -14.48 -7.45 -17.38
C PHE A 26 -15.99 -7.59 -17.57
N ASP A 27 -16.47 -7.53 -18.81
CA ASP A 27 -17.91 -7.54 -19.08
C ASP A 27 -18.54 -8.87 -18.67
N LYS A 28 -17.94 -9.99 -19.11
CA LYS A 28 -18.52 -11.33 -18.94
C LYS A 28 -18.28 -11.91 -17.56
N PHE A 29 -17.11 -11.71 -16.95
CA PHE A 29 -16.77 -12.31 -15.65
C PHE A 29 -17.09 -11.41 -14.47
N LEU A 30 -17.35 -10.11 -14.67
CA LEU A 30 -17.64 -9.20 -13.58
C LEU A 30 -18.98 -8.49 -13.78
N LYS A 31 -19.13 -7.68 -14.82
CA LYS A 31 -20.29 -6.79 -14.97
C LYS A 31 -21.61 -7.55 -15.15
N GLN A 32 -21.71 -8.41 -16.17
CA GLN A 32 -22.95 -9.13 -16.46
C GLN A 32 -23.41 -10.02 -15.29
N PRO A 33 -22.54 -10.78 -14.61
CA PRO A 33 -22.92 -11.52 -13.40
C PRO A 33 -23.45 -10.63 -12.28
N LEU A 34 -22.82 -9.47 -12.03
CA LEU A 34 -23.27 -8.50 -11.02
C LEU A 34 -24.62 -7.87 -11.37
N GLU A 35 -24.84 -7.55 -12.64
CA GLU A 35 -26.13 -7.06 -13.13
C GLU A 35 -27.23 -8.12 -12.95
N ALA A 36 -26.96 -9.38 -13.30
CA ALA A 36 -27.93 -10.47 -13.20
C ALA A 36 -28.39 -10.74 -11.76
N VAL A 37 -27.53 -10.50 -10.76
CA VAL A 37 -27.87 -10.66 -9.34
C VAL A 37 -28.42 -9.38 -8.72
N SER A 38 -28.41 -8.25 -9.42
CA SER A 38 -28.81 -6.95 -8.85
C SER A 38 -30.24 -6.92 -8.32
N SER A 39 -31.16 -7.70 -8.93
CA SER A 39 -32.55 -7.82 -8.46
C SER A 39 -32.69 -8.54 -7.11
N GLN A 40 -31.67 -9.27 -6.69
CA GLN A 40 -31.61 -10.02 -5.43
C GLN A 40 -30.94 -9.22 -4.31
N VAL A 41 -30.25 -8.13 -4.66
CA VAL A 41 -29.57 -7.25 -3.71
C VAL A 41 -30.59 -6.26 -3.15
N SER A 42 -30.89 -6.37 -1.85
CA SER A 42 -31.81 -5.42 -1.21
C SER A 42 -31.19 -4.02 -1.12
N GLY A 43 -32.03 -2.98 -1.14
CA GLY A 43 -31.61 -1.59 -1.42
C GLY A 43 -30.60 -0.95 -0.47
N SER A 44 -30.22 -1.59 0.63
CA SER A 44 -29.18 -1.11 1.56
C SER A 44 -27.85 -1.84 1.47
N HIS A 45 -27.75 -2.93 0.69
CA HIS A 45 -26.50 -3.68 0.58
C HIS A 45 -25.52 -2.96 -0.34
N VAL A 46 -24.28 -2.86 0.13
CA VAL A 46 -23.16 -2.32 -0.63
C VAL A 46 -22.01 -3.32 -0.56
N VAL A 47 -21.43 -3.64 -1.72
CA VAL A 47 -20.18 -4.38 -1.82
C VAL A 47 -19.08 -3.43 -2.24
N VAL A 48 -17.97 -3.46 -1.52
CA VAL A 48 -16.78 -2.66 -1.84
C VAL A 48 -15.70 -3.59 -2.38
N LEU A 49 -15.24 -3.32 -3.59
CA LEU A 49 -14.06 -3.92 -4.19
C LEU A 49 -12.85 -3.06 -3.82
N LEU A 50 -11.89 -3.64 -3.12
CA LEU A 50 -10.60 -3.00 -2.83
C LEU A 50 -9.54 -3.57 -3.76
N LEU A 51 -8.98 -2.72 -4.61
CA LEU A 51 -7.82 -3.04 -5.43
C LEU A 51 -6.59 -2.37 -4.81
N ASP A 52 -5.75 -3.18 -4.19
CA ASP A 52 -4.54 -2.70 -3.54
C ASP A 52 -3.35 -2.66 -4.50
N ALA A 53 -2.52 -1.62 -4.40
CA ALA A 53 -1.29 -1.43 -5.16
C ALA A 53 -1.45 -1.59 -6.68
N LEU A 54 -2.37 -0.84 -7.30
CA LEU A 54 -2.66 -0.93 -8.75
C LEU A 54 -1.40 -0.82 -9.62
N ASP A 55 -0.43 -0.01 -9.22
CA ASP A 55 0.82 0.20 -9.96
C ASP A 55 1.76 -1.02 -9.99
N GLU A 56 1.49 -2.05 -9.19
CA GLU A 56 2.16 -3.35 -9.24
C GLU A 56 1.40 -4.36 -10.13
N ALA A 57 0.28 -3.95 -10.73
CA ALA A 57 -0.46 -4.82 -11.64
C ALA A 57 0.36 -5.11 -12.90
N ALA A 58 0.33 -6.37 -13.35
CA ALA A 58 1.04 -6.83 -14.52
C ALA A 58 0.03 -7.31 -15.58
N ASP A 59 -0.12 -6.54 -16.67
CA ASP A 59 -0.85 -6.93 -17.87
C ASP A 59 0.04 -6.79 -19.12
N GLY A 60 0.74 -7.88 -19.43
CA GLY A 60 1.65 -7.95 -20.57
C GLY A 60 2.69 -6.82 -20.60
N PRO A 61 3.06 -6.31 -21.79
CA PRO A 61 4.06 -5.24 -21.92
C PRO A 61 3.64 -3.89 -21.33
N ARG A 62 2.34 -3.68 -21.09
CA ARG A 62 1.79 -2.39 -20.61
C ARG A 62 1.62 -2.34 -19.10
N GLY A 63 1.78 -3.47 -18.40
CA GLY A 63 1.72 -3.52 -16.95
C GLY A 63 0.43 -2.89 -16.39
N TRP A 64 0.59 -2.06 -15.37
CA TRP A 64 -0.51 -1.45 -14.64
C TRP A 64 -1.34 -0.45 -15.47
N GLU A 65 -0.77 0.14 -16.53
CA GLU A 65 -1.46 1.17 -17.32
C GLU A 65 -2.70 0.61 -18.03
N ALA A 66 -2.63 -0.63 -18.51
CA ALA A 66 -3.75 -1.30 -19.17
C ALA A 66 -4.90 -1.55 -18.19
N VAL A 67 -4.58 -1.99 -16.97
CA VAL A 67 -5.55 -2.20 -15.89
C VAL A 67 -6.16 -0.88 -15.44
N ALA A 68 -5.34 0.16 -15.27
CA ALA A 68 -5.81 1.50 -14.91
C ALA A 68 -6.77 2.07 -15.97
N ALA A 69 -6.46 1.89 -17.26
CA ALA A 69 -7.34 2.32 -18.35
C ALA A 69 -8.67 1.56 -18.38
N LEU A 70 -8.66 0.25 -18.09
CA LEU A 70 -9.88 -0.54 -17.95
C LEU A 70 -10.74 -0.02 -16.79
N ILE A 71 -10.13 0.18 -15.62
CA ILE A 71 -10.81 0.74 -14.44
C ILE A 71 -11.43 2.09 -14.77
N ALA A 72 -10.62 3.00 -15.34
CA ALA A 72 -11.05 4.34 -15.68
C ALA A 72 -12.29 4.35 -16.58
N ARG A 73 -12.32 3.45 -17.56
CA ARG A 73 -13.36 3.37 -18.60
C ARG A 73 -14.60 2.59 -18.18
N GLU A 74 -14.42 1.42 -17.57
CA GLU A 74 -15.48 0.43 -17.47
C GLU A 74 -16.13 0.33 -16.07
N PHE A 75 -15.36 0.55 -14.99
CA PHE A 75 -15.85 0.27 -13.65
C PHE A 75 -16.97 1.22 -13.19
N GLN A 76 -17.12 2.39 -13.82
CA GLN A 76 -18.25 3.30 -13.57
C GLN A 76 -19.59 2.71 -14.04
N SER A 77 -19.55 1.69 -14.92
CA SER A 77 -20.74 1.00 -15.42
C SER A 77 -21.20 -0.17 -14.55
N LEU A 78 -20.48 -0.47 -13.46
CA LEU A 78 -20.90 -1.50 -12.51
C LEU A 78 -22.20 -1.09 -11.80
N PRO A 79 -23.00 -2.07 -11.30
CA PRO A 79 -24.22 -1.77 -10.57
C PRO A 79 -23.99 -0.82 -9.39
N PRO A 80 -24.93 0.10 -9.07
CA PRO A 80 -24.71 1.15 -8.06
C PRO A 80 -24.39 0.66 -6.65
N TRP A 81 -24.75 -0.58 -6.31
CA TRP A 81 -24.45 -1.24 -5.03
C TRP A 81 -23.02 -1.77 -4.94
N VAL A 82 -22.26 -1.75 -6.05
CA VAL A 82 -20.83 -2.08 -6.09
C VAL A 82 -20.02 -0.79 -6.08
N LYS A 83 -19.12 -0.66 -5.11
CA LYS A 83 -18.19 0.47 -4.99
C LYS A 83 -16.77 -0.01 -5.18
N LEU A 84 -15.91 0.87 -5.68
CA LEU A 84 -14.51 0.60 -5.90
C LEU A 84 -13.66 1.53 -5.04
N ILE A 85 -12.68 0.96 -4.35
CA ILE A 85 -11.56 1.66 -3.74
C ILE A 85 -10.28 1.13 -4.40
N VAL A 86 -9.44 2.04 -4.88
CA VAL A 86 -8.15 1.70 -5.47
C VAL A 86 -7.05 2.41 -4.70
N THR A 87 -5.99 1.69 -4.34
CA THR A 87 -4.75 2.29 -3.82
C THR A 87 -3.67 2.17 -4.89
N SER A 88 -2.81 3.19 -4.98
CA SER A 88 -1.68 3.19 -5.90
C SER A 88 -0.67 4.28 -5.56
N ARG A 89 0.57 4.12 -6.02
CA ARG A 89 1.57 5.20 -6.12
C ARG A 89 1.12 6.30 -7.12
N PRO A 90 1.72 7.51 -7.07
CA PRO A 90 1.18 8.66 -7.79
C PRO A 90 1.20 8.53 -9.32
N GLN A 91 1.97 7.59 -9.90
CA GLN A 91 1.95 7.35 -11.34
C GLN A 91 0.56 7.03 -11.92
N ALA A 92 -0.33 6.39 -11.17
CA ALA A 92 -1.67 6.04 -11.64
C ALA A 92 -2.66 7.23 -11.68
N LYS A 93 -2.26 8.39 -11.15
CA LYS A 93 -3.13 9.57 -11.00
C LYS A 93 -3.72 10.03 -12.33
N GLU A 94 -2.90 10.13 -13.38
CA GLU A 94 -3.37 10.62 -14.68
C GLU A 94 -4.38 9.68 -15.32
N ALA A 95 -4.16 8.36 -15.21
CA ALA A 95 -5.10 7.36 -15.71
C ALA A 95 -6.45 7.40 -14.99
N LEU A 96 -6.44 7.70 -13.69
CA LEU A 96 -7.64 7.70 -12.83
C LEU A 96 -8.19 9.10 -12.51
N LYS A 97 -7.79 10.16 -13.25
CA LYS A 97 -8.22 11.54 -12.96
C LYS A 97 -9.73 11.76 -12.95
N GLY A 98 -10.49 10.92 -13.65
CA GLY A 98 -11.97 10.94 -13.65
C GLY A 98 -12.63 10.42 -12.37
N TRP A 99 -11.88 9.77 -11.47
CA TRP A 99 -12.38 9.04 -10.31
C TRP A 99 -12.25 9.79 -8.97
N LYS A 100 -11.93 11.09 -8.99
CA LYS A 100 -11.70 11.94 -7.80
C LYS A 100 -10.65 11.33 -6.83
N PRO A 101 -9.41 11.11 -7.28
CA PRO A 101 -8.37 10.54 -6.43
C PRO A 101 -8.12 11.40 -5.19
N HIS A 102 -7.98 10.75 -4.03
CA HIS A 102 -7.53 11.40 -2.79
C HIS A 102 -6.05 11.10 -2.60
N TRP A 103 -5.27 12.15 -2.33
CA TRP A 103 -3.82 12.03 -2.19
C TRP A 103 -3.44 12.04 -0.71
N ILE A 104 -2.70 11.01 -0.29
CA ILE A 104 -2.16 10.88 1.06
C ILE A 104 -0.70 11.30 0.98
N GLU A 105 -0.42 12.56 1.29
CA GLU A 105 0.94 13.11 1.28
C GLU A 105 1.69 12.71 2.55
N PRO A 106 2.92 12.15 2.45
CA PRO A 106 3.74 11.87 3.62
C PRO A 106 3.99 13.14 4.47
N GLU A 107 4.15 14.29 3.82
CA GLU A 107 4.46 15.56 4.49
C GLU A 107 3.21 16.33 4.94
N ALA A 108 1.99 15.80 4.71
CA ALA A 108 0.76 16.46 5.15
C ALA A 108 0.73 16.62 6.67
N ALA A 109 0.19 17.76 7.14
CA ALA A 109 0.16 18.10 8.57
C ALA A 109 -0.60 17.04 9.39
N GLU A 110 -1.70 16.48 8.86
CA GLU A 110 -2.42 15.37 9.47
C GLU A 110 -1.59 14.09 9.56
N ASN A 111 -0.81 13.77 8.52
CA ASN A 111 0.05 12.59 8.50
C ASN A 111 1.18 12.72 9.52
N ILE A 112 1.82 13.90 9.59
CA ILE A 112 2.85 14.21 10.59
C ILE A 112 2.28 14.15 12.01
N LYS A 113 1.07 14.67 12.22
CA LYS A 113 0.38 14.59 13.52
C LYS A 113 0.11 13.14 13.94
N ASP A 114 -0.43 12.33 13.05
CA ASP A 114 -0.72 10.92 13.33
C ASP A 114 0.56 10.11 13.57
N MET A 115 1.62 10.41 12.82
CA MET A 115 2.91 9.80 13.03
C MET A 115 3.47 10.15 14.40
N ARG A 116 3.45 11.44 14.79
CA ARG A 116 3.93 11.87 16.10
C ARG A 116 3.15 11.15 17.21
N ALA A 117 1.83 11.05 17.08
CA ALA A 117 1.00 10.32 18.04
C ALA A 117 1.41 8.83 18.14
N LEU A 118 1.67 8.17 17.01
CA LEU A 118 2.17 6.79 16.97
C LEU A 118 3.53 6.67 17.68
N VAL A 119 4.48 7.54 17.35
CA VAL A 119 5.85 7.49 17.88
C VAL A 119 5.86 7.73 19.39
N VAL A 120 5.17 8.77 19.87
CA VAL A 120 5.02 9.05 21.31
C VAL A 120 4.43 7.84 22.03
N THR A 121 3.32 7.29 21.51
CA THR A 121 2.65 6.13 22.10
C THR A 121 3.58 4.93 22.20
N ARG A 122 4.40 4.68 21.16
CA ARG A 122 5.33 3.55 21.13
C ARG A 122 6.53 3.75 22.05
N LEU A 123 7.12 4.95 22.11
CA LEU A 123 8.21 5.28 23.03
C LEU A 123 7.76 5.15 24.49
N GLN A 124 6.56 5.65 24.81
CA GLN A 124 5.97 5.53 26.16
C GLN A 124 5.79 4.07 26.57
N ARG A 125 5.27 3.22 25.66
CA ARG A 125 5.02 1.80 25.96
C ARG A 125 6.31 0.99 26.06
N GLY A 126 7.30 1.27 25.23
CA GLY A 126 8.53 0.49 25.20
C GLY A 126 9.58 0.95 26.21
N GLY A 127 9.45 2.15 26.79
CA GLY A 127 10.37 2.67 27.80
C GLY A 127 11.81 2.80 27.31
N GLN A 128 12.02 2.92 25.99
CA GLN A 128 13.36 2.99 25.40
C GLN A 128 14.09 4.29 25.71
N VAL A 129 13.34 5.36 25.98
CA VAL A 129 13.85 6.68 26.35
C VAL A 129 13.27 7.14 27.69
N SER A 130 13.94 8.08 28.35
CA SER A 130 13.45 8.66 29.59
C SER A 130 12.14 9.42 29.39
N ALA A 131 11.31 9.51 30.44
CA ALA A 131 10.04 10.24 30.36
C ALA A 131 10.23 11.73 30.03
N SER A 132 11.33 12.35 30.48
CA SER A 132 11.66 13.74 30.16
C SER A 132 12.09 13.96 28.71
N ASP A 133 12.57 12.91 28.03
CA ASP A 133 13.03 12.98 26.65
C ASP A 133 11.97 12.58 25.62
N LEU A 134 10.79 12.11 26.04
CA LEU A 134 9.77 11.53 25.15
C LEU A 134 9.40 12.42 23.97
N ASP A 135 9.07 13.70 24.23
CA ASP A 135 8.65 14.63 23.18
C ASP A 135 9.80 14.93 22.22
N ALA A 136 11.00 15.23 22.75
CA ALA A 136 12.17 15.51 21.92
C ALA A 136 12.61 14.30 21.09
N ALA A 137 12.53 13.09 21.66
CA ALA A 137 12.81 11.84 20.96
C ALA A 137 11.78 11.60 19.84
N ALA A 138 10.50 11.86 20.11
CA ALA A 138 9.46 11.74 19.09
C ALA A 138 9.67 12.71 17.94
N ASP A 139 9.99 13.97 18.23
CA ASP A 139 10.22 15.00 17.21
C ASP A 139 11.44 14.64 16.33
N ILE A 140 12.52 14.10 16.91
CA ILE A 140 13.68 13.61 16.14
C ILE A 140 13.29 12.48 15.19
N ILE A 141 12.51 11.50 15.66
CA ILE A 141 12.10 10.35 14.85
C ILE A 141 11.13 10.78 13.74
N VAL A 142 10.20 11.69 14.05
CA VAL A 142 9.26 12.24 13.07
C VAL A 142 10.00 13.03 12.00
N ASP A 143 10.94 13.90 12.37
CA ASP A 143 11.75 14.67 11.42
C ASP A 143 12.53 13.74 10.46
N LYS A 144 13.20 12.72 11.02
CA LYS A 144 13.94 11.75 10.21
C LYS A 144 13.07 10.86 9.34
N SER A 145 11.77 10.74 9.62
CA SER A 145 10.90 9.82 8.89
C SER A 145 10.52 10.30 7.49
N SER A 146 10.62 11.61 7.23
CA SER A 146 10.02 12.26 6.05
C SER A 146 8.55 11.85 5.84
N GLY A 147 7.79 11.69 6.94
CA GLY A 147 6.39 11.31 6.89
C GLY A 147 6.10 9.85 6.53
N GLN A 148 7.13 9.01 6.34
CA GLN A 148 6.98 7.62 5.95
C GLN A 148 6.85 6.69 7.18
N PHE A 149 5.65 6.18 7.44
CA PHE A 149 5.38 5.31 8.61
C PHE A 149 6.23 4.05 8.68
N ILE A 150 6.67 3.51 7.54
CA ILE A 150 7.57 2.36 7.50
C ILE A 150 8.95 2.68 8.10
N TYR A 151 9.39 3.95 8.10
CA TYR A 151 10.58 4.37 8.83
C TYR A 151 10.44 4.11 10.33
N ALA A 152 9.27 4.43 10.91
CA ALA A 152 9.01 4.19 12.32
C ALA A 152 9.14 2.69 12.67
N LYS A 153 8.72 1.78 11.79
CA LYS A 153 8.96 0.33 11.98
C LYS A 153 10.46 0.05 12.16
N TYR A 154 11.29 0.49 11.20
CA TYR A 154 12.74 0.24 11.26
C TYR A 154 13.39 0.83 12.51
N VAL A 155 13.01 2.05 12.88
CA VAL A 155 13.50 2.69 14.10
C VAL A 155 13.11 1.88 15.34
N PHE A 156 11.84 1.45 15.46
CA PHE A 156 11.42 0.67 16.63
C PHE A 156 12.03 -0.73 16.68
N ASP A 157 12.26 -1.36 15.53
CA ASP A 157 12.99 -2.63 15.44
C ASP A 157 14.45 -2.44 15.94
N GLU A 158 15.10 -1.33 15.58
CA GLU A 158 16.45 -1.02 16.06
C GLU A 158 16.47 -0.67 17.55
N LEU A 159 15.49 0.11 18.00
CA LEU A 159 15.36 0.48 19.41
C LEU A 159 15.20 -0.74 20.31
N ALA A 160 14.43 -1.74 19.86
CA ALA A 160 14.19 -2.99 20.57
C ALA A 160 15.46 -3.85 20.73
N LYS A 161 16.47 -3.70 19.86
CA LYS A 161 17.73 -4.47 19.96
C LYS A 161 18.62 -4.01 21.11
N GLN A 162 18.51 -2.74 21.52
CA GLN A 162 19.41 -2.14 22.53
C GLN A 162 18.61 -1.41 23.62
N PRO A 163 17.83 -2.14 24.43
CA PRO A 163 17.00 -1.53 25.48
C PRO A 163 17.87 -0.77 26.50
N GLY A 164 17.41 0.41 26.90
CA GLY A 164 18.09 1.24 27.91
C GLY A 164 19.33 2.02 27.42
N MET A 165 19.69 1.92 26.13
CA MET A 165 20.87 2.57 25.57
C MET A 165 20.57 3.77 24.65
N TRP A 166 19.33 4.26 24.61
CA TRP A 166 18.92 5.33 23.71
C TRP A 166 18.90 6.69 24.41
N SER A 167 19.79 7.57 23.95
CA SER A 167 19.78 9.00 24.26
C SER A 167 19.30 9.81 23.06
N LEU A 168 18.96 11.09 23.27
CA LEU A 168 18.64 12.00 22.17
C LEU A 168 19.76 12.10 21.13
N GLU A 169 21.03 12.08 21.56
CA GLU A 169 22.19 12.10 20.66
C GLU A 169 22.22 10.86 19.76
N ARG A 170 21.99 9.68 20.36
CA ARG A 170 21.97 8.42 19.62
C ARG A 170 20.83 8.38 18.60
N LEU A 171 19.66 8.89 18.96
CA LEU A 171 18.53 9.04 18.04
C LEU A 171 18.87 9.98 16.88
N ARG A 172 19.61 11.08 17.11
CA ARG A 172 20.08 11.96 16.03
C ARG A 172 21.04 11.26 15.07
N GLY A 173 21.76 10.24 15.55
CA GLY A 173 22.63 9.38 14.73
C GLY A 173 21.90 8.38 13.83
N LEU A 174 20.58 8.19 13.98
CA LEU A 174 19.82 7.30 13.11
C LEU A 174 19.86 7.79 11.65
N PRO A 175 19.90 6.89 10.66
CA PRO A 175 19.86 7.28 9.26
C PRO A 175 18.57 8.04 8.94
N PRO A 176 18.61 9.12 8.13
CA PRO A 176 17.42 9.84 7.72
C PRO A 176 16.68 9.11 6.59
N GLY A 177 15.36 9.04 6.70
CA GLY A 177 14.45 8.47 5.71
C GLY A 177 14.69 6.99 5.42
N LEU A 178 13.87 6.42 4.53
CA LEU A 178 14.05 5.04 4.08
C LEU A 178 15.31 4.83 3.25
N HIS A 179 15.72 5.83 2.47
CA HIS A 179 16.96 5.75 1.70
C HIS A 179 18.17 5.50 2.61
N GLY A 180 18.29 6.27 3.70
CA GLY A 180 19.37 6.07 4.67
C GLY A 180 19.31 4.70 5.34
N VAL A 181 18.11 4.22 5.67
CA VAL A 181 17.92 2.87 6.25
C VAL A 181 18.38 1.79 5.27
N PHE A 182 17.95 1.85 4.01
CA PHE A 182 18.33 0.85 3.00
C PHE A 182 19.81 0.92 2.65
N ALA A 183 20.39 2.12 2.53
CA ALA A 183 21.82 2.28 2.31
C ALA A 183 22.65 1.64 3.44
N TYR A 184 22.21 1.81 4.69
CA TYR A 184 22.84 1.16 5.83
C TYR A 184 22.75 -0.38 5.74
N VAL A 185 21.56 -0.92 5.49
CA VAL A 185 21.37 -2.38 5.37
C VAL A 185 22.16 -2.96 4.21
N LEU A 186 22.16 -2.31 3.05
CA LEU A 186 22.90 -2.75 1.88
C LEU A 186 24.42 -2.69 2.10
N GLY A 187 24.92 -1.68 2.82
CA GLY A 187 26.33 -1.63 3.21
C GLY A 187 26.74 -2.82 4.06
N VAL A 188 25.92 -3.20 5.06
CA VAL A 188 26.17 -4.40 5.86
C VAL A 188 26.20 -5.67 5.00
N VAL A 189 25.26 -5.81 4.06
CA VAL A 189 25.24 -6.95 3.15
C VAL A 189 26.47 -6.95 2.24
N GLN A 190 26.87 -5.79 1.72
CA GLN A 190 28.06 -5.64 0.88
C GLN A 190 29.33 -6.05 1.62
N ASP A 191 29.51 -5.60 2.87
CA ASP A 191 30.67 -5.96 3.70
C ASP A 191 30.74 -7.47 3.95
N VAL A 192 29.60 -8.10 4.25
CA VAL A 192 29.50 -9.56 4.45
C VAL A 192 29.80 -10.30 3.16
N LEU A 193 29.23 -9.87 2.03
CA LEU A 193 29.52 -10.46 0.72
C LEU A 193 30.99 -10.34 0.37
N GLN A 194 31.62 -9.19 0.63
CA GLN A 194 33.04 -9.00 0.36
C GLN A 194 33.92 -9.91 1.22
N ALA A 195 33.52 -10.18 2.47
CA ALA A 195 34.24 -11.06 3.37
C ALA A 195 34.04 -12.56 3.06
N GLU A 196 32.82 -12.98 2.73
CA GLU A 196 32.45 -14.40 2.62
C GLU A 196 32.36 -14.92 1.18
N ARG A 197 31.94 -14.06 0.23
CA ARG A 197 31.67 -14.40 -1.17
C ARG A 197 32.11 -13.27 -2.12
N PRO A 198 33.40 -12.87 -2.12
CA PRO A 198 33.88 -11.79 -2.98
C PRO A 198 33.74 -12.10 -4.47
N ASP A 199 33.51 -13.37 -4.84
CA ASP A 199 33.24 -13.81 -6.21
C ASP A 199 31.86 -13.35 -6.75
N LEU A 200 30.96 -12.89 -5.88
CA LEU A 200 29.62 -12.41 -6.26
C LEU A 200 29.52 -10.89 -6.42
N LEU A 201 30.60 -10.14 -6.14
CA LEU A 201 30.69 -8.68 -6.25
C LEU A 201 31.50 -8.27 -7.48
#